data_AF-M9R6J4-F1
#
_entry.id   AF-M9R6J4-F1
#
_cell.length_a   1.000
_cell.length_b   1.000
_cell.length_c   1.000
_cell.angle_alpha   90.00
_cell.angle_beta   90.00
_cell.angle_gamma   90.00
#
_symmetry.space_group_name_H-M   'P 1'
#
loop_
_entity.id
_entity.type
_entity.pdbx_description
1 polymer ?
#
loop_
_entity_poly.entity_id
_entity_poly.type
_entity_poly.pdbx_seq_one_letter_code
_entity_poly.pdbx_strand_id
1 'polypeptide(L)'
;MARIRPHKGRWRAEVLKGGVRKSKVCDTKRAAQDWADQAEYEGRNGAEAVNRHTVGGAFDLYARIVSPAKRDARWEVIRLEKFRWDELAALRVSNVTAADAADWRDRRLHEIMGVGPS
;
A
#
# COMPACT_ATOMS: atom_id res chain seq x y z
N MET A 1 5.54 9.70 17.07
CA MET A 1 4.51 10.11 18.04
C MET A 1 3.87 11.38 17.50
N ALA A 2 2.56 11.35 17.32
CA ALA A 2 1.82 12.44 16.72
C ALA A 2 1.68 13.63 17.68
N ARG A 3 1.65 14.83 17.13
CA ARG A 3 1.40 16.07 17.87
C ARG A 3 0.08 16.68 17.40
N ILE A 4 -0.80 16.98 18.34
CA ILE A 4 -2.08 17.65 18.07
C ILE A 4 -2.07 19.00 18.78
N ARG A 5 -2.43 20.05 18.04
CA ARG A 5 -2.47 21.41 18.58
C ARG A 5 -3.62 22.24 18.01
N PRO A 6 -4.17 23.20 18.76
CA PRO A 6 -5.11 24.18 18.23
C PRO A 6 -4.46 25.01 17.11
N HIS A 7 -5.24 25.34 16.09
CA HIS A 7 -4.80 26.09 14.92
C HIS A 7 -5.96 26.89 14.31
N LYS A 8 -5.98 28.21 14.52
CA LYS A 8 -6.98 29.15 13.95
C LYS A 8 -8.44 28.69 14.14
N GLY A 9 -8.81 28.32 15.37
CA GLY A 9 -10.17 27.83 15.67
C GLY A 9 -10.44 26.37 15.26
N ARG A 10 -9.43 25.68 14.71
CA ARG A 10 -9.47 24.25 14.33
C ARG A 10 -8.37 23.48 15.05
N TRP A 11 -8.16 22.23 14.68
CA TRP A 11 -7.16 21.34 15.25
C TRP A 11 -6.18 20.86 14.18
N ARG A 12 -4.88 21.04 14.38
CA ARG A 12 -3.84 20.51 13.50
C ARG A 12 -3.22 19.26 14.13
N ALA A 13 -3.17 18.19 13.36
CA ALA A 13 -2.38 17.00 13.65
C ALA A 13 -1.10 17.01 12.81
N GLU A 14 0.01 16.64 13.43
CA GLU A 14 1.35 16.58 12.84
C GLU A 14 1.98 15.23 13.20
N VAL A 15 2.40 14.46 12.20
CA VAL A 15 3.03 13.15 12.37
C VAL A 15 4.41 13.19 11.71
N LEU A 16 5.44 12.78 12.44
CA LEU A 16 6.78 12.53 11.91
C LEU A 16 7.09 11.05 12.10
N LYS A 17 7.25 10.31 11.01
CA LYS A 17 7.56 8.88 11.06
C LYS A 17 8.34 8.44 9.82
N GLY A 18 9.43 7.70 10.02
CA GLY A 18 10.32 7.26 8.94
C GLY A 18 10.91 8.41 8.10
N GLY A 19 11.21 9.56 8.72
CA GLY A 19 11.73 10.74 8.02
C GLY A 19 10.68 11.57 7.26
N VAL A 20 9.45 11.08 7.09
CA VAL A 20 8.37 11.79 6.41
C VAL A 20 7.50 12.52 7.43
N ARG A 21 7.29 13.83 7.21
CA ARG A 21 6.39 14.67 8.00
C ARG A 21 5.07 14.85 7.26
N LYS A 22 3.96 14.44 7.88
CA LYS A 22 2.59 14.70 7.40
C LYS A 22 1.89 15.63 8.38
N SER A 23 1.02 16.51 7.88
CA SER A 23 0.15 17.34 8.72
C SER A 23 -1.23 17.51 8.10
N LYS A 24 -2.27 17.58 8.94
CA LYS A 24 -3.65 17.87 8.52
C LYS A 24 -4.34 18.77 9.53
N VAL A 25 -5.21 19.65 9.04
CA VAL A 25 -6.10 20.47 9.88
C VAL A 25 -7.51 19.88 9.80
N CYS A 26 -8.12 19.64 10.96
CA CYS A 26 -9.45 19.08 11.14
C CYS A 26 -10.29 20.03 12.00
N ASP A 27 -11.61 19.97 11.86
CA ASP A 27 -12.51 20.85 12.60
C ASP A 27 -12.60 20.49 14.09
N THR A 28 -12.42 19.21 14.43
CA THR A 28 -12.48 18.72 15.81
C THR A 28 -11.17 18.08 16.26
N LYS A 29 -10.91 18.13 17.58
CA LYS A 29 -9.75 17.46 18.20
C LYS A 29 -9.77 15.95 17.94
N ARG A 30 -10.97 15.36 17.99
CA ARG A 30 -11.16 13.92 17.76
C ARG A 30 -10.78 13.52 16.34
N ALA A 31 -11.27 14.25 15.33
CA ALA A 31 -10.90 14.00 13.94
C ALA A 31 -9.40 14.21 13.67
N ALA A 32 -8.75 15.13 14.38
CA ALA A 32 -7.30 15.28 14.32
C ALA A 32 -6.55 14.07 14.92
N GLN A 33 -7.07 13.50 16.02
CA GLN A 33 -6.52 12.29 16.64
C GLN A 33 -6.71 11.06 15.75
N ASP A 34 -7.92 10.80 15.27
CA ASP A 34 -8.21 9.65 14.42
C ASP A 34 -7.37 9.69 13.13
N TRP A 35 -7.19 10.88 12.53
CA TRP A 35 -6.28 11.05 11.38
C TRP A 35 -4.80 10.82 11.75
N ALA A 36 -4.36 11.28 12.92
CA ALA A 36 -3.00 11.09 13.38
C ALA A 36 -2.68 9.60 13.59
N ASP A 37 -3.60 8.85 14.19
CA ASP A 37 -3.46 7.42 14.43
C ASP A 37 -3.40 6.65 13.10
N GLN A 38 -4.27 7.02 12.15
CA GLN A 38 -4.26 6.49 10.78
C GLN A 38 -2.94 6.83 10.04
N ALA A 39 -2.47 8.07 10.13
CA ALA A 39 -1.22 8.50 9.49
C ALA A 39 0.01 7.84 10.13
N GLU A 40 0.00 7.58 11.44
CA GLU A 40 1.04 6.81 12.13
C GLU A 40 1.02 5.33 11.81
N TYR A 41 -0.16 4.77 11.49
CA TYR A 41 -0.34 3.42 10.99
C TYR A 41 0.20 3.28 9.55
N GLU A 42 -0.19 4.20 8.66
CA GLU A 42 0.31 4.26 7.29
C GLU A 42 1.82 4.52 7.23
N GLY A 43 2.34 5.38 8.12
CA GLY A 43 3.77 5.70 8.22
C GLY A 43 4.65 4.53 8.67
N ARG A 44 4.08 3.45 9.24
CA ARG A 44 4.83 2.19 9.43
C ARG A 44 5.14 1.47 8.12
N ASN A 45 4.38 1.73 7.05
CA ASN A 45 4.32 0.86 5.86
C ASN A 45 4.73 1.54 4.54
N GLY A 46 5.01 2.84 4.52
CA GLY A 46 5.06 3.60 3.25
C GLY A 46 6.41 3.70 2.55
N ALA A 47 7.43 4.27 3.21
CA ALA A 47 8.65 4.73 2.49
C ALA A 47 9.86 3.80 2.65
N GLU A 48 10.13 3.29 3.85
CA GLU A 48 11.19 2.27 4.03
C GLU A 48 10.76 0.88 3.55
N ALA A 49 9.46 0.60 3.56
CA ALA A 49 8.91 -0.69 3.16
C ALA A 49 9.10 -0.95 1.64
N VAL A 50 8.97 0.09 0.82
CA VAL A 50 9.17 0.02 -0.65
C VAL A 50 10.59 -0.43 -1.00
N ASN A 51 11.59 -0.13 -0.16
CA ASN A 51 12.97 -0.57 -0.40
C ASN A 51 13.28 -1.96 0.21
N ARG A 52 12.49 -2.43 1.20
CA ARG A 52 12.73 -3.72 1.88
C ARG A 52 11.94 -4.90 1.34
N HIS A 53 10.84 -4.66 0.61
CA HIS A 53 9.96 -5.75 0.17
C HIS A 53 10.14 -6.09 -1.31
N THR A 54 9.94 -7.37 -1.61
CA THR A 54 9.59 -7.81 -2.95
C THR A 54 8.17 -7.37 -3.29
N VAL A 55 7.80 -7.36 -4.57
CA VAL A 55 6.43 -7.08 -5.00
C VAL A 55 5.44 -8.05 -4.33
N GLY A 56 5.80 -9.34 -4.27
CA GLY A 56 5.00 -10.35 -3.58
C GLY A 56 4.84 -10.06 -2.08
N GLY A 57 5.91 -9.67 -1.40
CA GLY A 57 5.86 -9.28 0.02
C GLY A 57 5.02 -8.02 0.25
N ALA A 58 5.08 -7.05 -0.65
CA ALA A 58 4.26 -5.84 -0.58
C ALA A 58 2.77 -6.15 -0.77
N PHE A 59 2.42 -7.03 -1.71
CA PHE A 59 1.04 -7.47 -1.93
C PHE A 59 0.49 -8.31 -0.77
N ASP A 60 1.30 -9.16 -0.17
CA ASP A 60 0.95 -9.93 1.03
C ASP A 60 0.66 -8.99 2.22
N LEU A 61 1.50 -7.98 2.43
CA LEU A 61 1.23 -6.95 3.45
C LEU A 61 -0.08 -6.20 3.15
N TYR A 62 -0.29 -5.80 1.89
CA TYR A 62 -1.51 -5.11 1.48
C TYR A 62 -2.76 -5.97 1.70
N ALA A 63 -2.70 -7.26 1.36
CA ALA A 63 -3.79 -8.22 1.54
C ALA A 63 -4.18 -8.38 3.02
N ARG A 64 -3.21 -8.35 3.95
CA ARG A 64 -3.47 -8.45 5.39
C ARG A 64 -3.99 -7.16 6.01
N ILE A 65 -3.48 -6.01 5.55
CA ILE A 65 -3.62 -4.74 6.26
C ILE A 65 -4.71 -3.86 5.63
N VAL A 66 -4.83 -3.88 4.31
CA VAL A 66 -5.70 -2.95 3.57
C VAL A 66 -6.94 -3.66 3.05
N SER A 67 -6.79 -4.84 2.44
CA SER A 67 -7.91 -5.55 1.82
C SER A 67 -9.07 -5.89 2.77
N PRO A 68 -8.89 -6.25 4.06
CA PRO A 68 -10.01 -6.66 4.92
C PRO A 68 -11.07 -5.57 5.17
N ALA A 69 -10.69 -4.29 5.03
CA ALA A 69 -11.61 -3.16 5.20
C ALA A 69 -12.44 -2.85 3.93
N LYS A 70 -12.20 -3.55 2.82
CA LYS A 70 -12.90 -3.32 1.55
C LYS A 70 -14.09 -4.25 1.37
N ARG A 71 -15.11 -3.76 0.66
CA ARG A 71 -16.31 -4.55 0.31
C ARG A 71 -15.98 -5.85 -0.43
N ASP A 72 -14.98 -5.81 -1.31
CA ASP A 72 -14.60 -6.93 -2.18
C ASP A 72 -13.30 -7.62 -1.73
N ALA A 73 -13.00 -7.56 -0.42
CA ALA A 73 -11.78 -8.07 0.20
C ALA A 73 -11.40 -9.49 -0.25
N ARG A 74 -12.36 -10.42 -0.22
CA ARG A 74 -12.13 -11.84 -0.54
C ARG A 74 -11.54 -12.03 -1.94
N TRP A 75 -12.13 -11.37 -2.94
CA TRP A 75 -11.68 -11.51 -4.33
C TRP A 75 -10.37 -10.78 -4.59
N GLU A 76 -10.15 -9.66 -3.90
CA GLU A 76 -8.87 -8.95 -3.96
C GLU A 76 -7.74 -9.78 -3.38
N VAL A 77 -7.93 -10.38 -2.21
CA VAL A 77 -6.97 -11.28 -1.57
C VAL A 77 -6.64 -12.42 -2.52
N ILE A 78 -7.63 -13.15 -3.03
CA ILE A 78 -7.39 -14.27 -3.98
C ILE A 78 -6.53 -13.85 -5.18
N ARG A 79 -6.76 -12.66 -5.75
CA ARG A 79 -5.95 -12.16 -6.87
C ARG A 79 -4.51 -11.83 -6.45
N LEU A 80 -4.32 -11.21 -5.30
CA LEU A 80 -2.99 -10.92 -4.75
C LEU A 80 -2.24 -12.22 -4.40
N GLU A 81 -2.96 -13.21 -3.88
CA GLU A 81 -2.45 -14.56 -3.59
C GLU A 81 -2.13 -15.36 -4.85
N LYS A 82 -2.83 -15.11 -5.97
CA LYS A 82 -2.45 -15.68 -7.26
C LYS A 82 -1.25 -14.95 -7.87
N PHE A 83 -1.14 -13.64 -7.69
CA PHE A 83 -0.03 -12.86 -8.25
C PHE A 83 1.33 -13.30 -7.69
N ARG A 84 1.40 -13.70 -6.42
CA ARG A 84 2.65 -14.13 -5.77
C ARG A 84 3.32 -15.37 -6.39
N TRP A 85 2.67 -16.04 -7.34
CA TRP A 85 3.26 -17.13 -8.12
C TRP A 85 3.96 -16.67 -9.40
N ASP A 86 3.78 -15.40 -9.80
CA ASP A 86 4.50 -14.82 -10.94
C ASP A 86 5.93 -14.42 -10.55
N GLU A 87 6.87 -14.53 -11.48
CA GLU A 87 8.27 -14.13 -11.27
C GLU A 87 8.43 -12.65 -10.88
N LEU A 88 7.53 -11.76 -11.33
CA LEU A 88 7.50 -10.36 -10.93
C LEU A 88 7.34 -10.20 -9.41
N ALA A 89 6.69 -11.16 -8.74
CA ALA A 89 6.54 -11.16 -7.30
C ALA A 89 7.86 -11.33 -6.54
N ALA A 90 8.90 -11.91 -7.16
CA ALA A 90 10.22 -12.08 -6.57
C ALA A 90 11.09 -10.81 -6.64
N LEU A 91 10.78 -9.88 -7.55
CA LEU A 91 11.54 -8.65 -7.70
C LEU A 91 11.33 -7.73 -6.50
N ARG A 92 12.39 -7.01 -6.09
CA ARG A 92 12.25 -5.88 -5.15
C ARG A 92 11.41 -4.80 -5.81
N VAL A 93 10.51 -4.16 -5.05
CA VAL A 93 9.65 -3.09 -5.60
C VAL A 93 10.49 -1.97 -6.23
N SER A 94 11.66 -1.66 -5.65
CA SER A 94 12.62 -0.68 -6.18
C SER A 94 13.28 -1.06 -7.51
N ASN A 95 13.26 -2.35 -7.86
CA ASN A 95 13.95 -2.88 -9.03
C ASN A 95 12.98 -3.19 -10.18
N VAL A 96 11.68 -3.01 -9.97
CA VAL A 96 10.68 -3.24 -11.02
C VAL A 96 10.85 -2.20 -12.11
N THR A 97 11.03 -2.68 -13.34
CA THR A 97 11.11 -1.85 -14.54
C THR A 97 9.79 -1.86 -15.30
N ALA A 98 9.69 -0.98 -16.31
CA ALA A 98 8.54 -0.97 -17.22
C ALA A 98 8.46 -2.26 -18.06
N ALA A 99 9.59 -2.89 -18.37
CA ALA A 99 9.64 -4.14 -19.13
C ALA A 99 9.04 -5.29 -18.31
N ASP A 100 9.42 -5.42 -17.03
CA ASP A 100 8.89 -6.47 -16.16
C ASP A 100 7.36 -6.39 -16.03
N ALA A 101 6.82 -5.16 -15.96
CA ALA A 101 5.38 -4.93 -15.92
C ALA A 101 4.67 -5.27 -17.24
N ALA A 102 5.32 -5.01 -18.39
CA ALA A 102 4.80 -5.35 -19.71
C ALA A 102 4.78 -6.87 -19.93
N ASP A 103 5.87 -7.56 -19.56
CA ASP A 103 5.99 -9.01 -19.69
C ASP A 103 4.93 -9.73 -18.83
N TRP A 104 4.75 -9.29 -17.58
CA TRP A 104 3.67 -9.79 -16.72
C TRP A 104 2.29 -9.61 -17.36
N ARG A 105 2.01 -8.41 -17.89
CA ARG A 105 0.74 -8.11 -18.55
C ARG A 105 0.49 -9.06 -19.72
N ASP A 106 1.50 -9.27 -20.55
CA ASP A 106 1.38 -10.07 -21.78
C ASP A 106 1.21 -11.56 -21.44
N ARG A 107 1.96 -12.10 -20.48
CA ARG A 107 1.74 -13.46 -19.94
C ARG A 107 0.33 -13.63 -19.39
N ARG A 108 -0.12 -12.68 -18.57
CA ARG A 108 -1.43 -12.74 -17.92
C ARG A 108 -2.57 -12.64 -18.94
N LEU A 109 -2.40 -11.81 -19.96
CA LEU A 109 -3.35 -11.70 -21.07
C LEU A 109 -3.45 -13.02 -21.84
N HIS A 110 -2.32 -13.67 -22.12
CA HIS A 110 -2.29 -14.97 -22.79
C HIS A 110 -3.06 -16.05 -22.00
N GLU A 111 -2.83 -16.12 -20.68
CA GLU A 111 -3.54 -17.05 -19.77
C GLU A 111 -5.06 -16.81 -19.79
N ILE A 112 -5.49 -15.54 -19.84
CA ILE A 112 -6.92 -15.18 -19.84
C ILE A 112 -7.58 -15.45 -21.21
N MET A 113 -6.83 -15.28 -22.31
CA MET A 113 -7.35 -15.51 -23.66
C MET A 113 -7.38 -16.99 -24.06
N GLY A 114 -6.82 -17.90 -23.24
CA GLY A 114 -6.88 -19.35 -23.48
C GLY A 114 -6.06 -19.83 -24.69
N VAL A 115 -5.13 -19.02 -25.16
CA VAL A 115 -4.17 -19.44 -26.20
C VAL A 115 -3.13 -20.32 -25.50
N GLY A 116 -3.09 -21.60 -25.86
CA GLY A 116 -2.08 -22.53 -25.36
C GLY A 116 -0.71 -22.24 -25.98
N PRO A 117 0.40 -22.58 -25.30
CA PRO A 117 1.73 -22.41 -25.88
C PRO A 117 1.82 -23.23 -27.18
N SER A 118 2.32 -22.60 -28.24
CA SER A 118 2.66 -23.26 -29.51
C SER A 118 3.88 -24.16 -29.36
#